data_AF-A0A565E9V8-F1
#
_entry.id   AF-A0A565E9V8-F1
#
_cell.length_a   1.000
_cell.length_b   1.000
_cell.length_c   1.000
_cell.angle_alpha   90.00
_cell.angle_beta   90.00
_cell.angle_gamma   90.00
#
_symmetry.space_group_name_H-M   'P 1'
#
loop_
_entity.id
_entity.type
_entity.pdbx_description
1 polymer ?
#
loop_
_entity_poly.entity_id
_entity_poly.type
_entity_poly.pdbx_seq_one_letter_code
_entity_poly.pdbx_strand_id
1 'polypeptide(L)' 'MRGNKSEQKYISILKKMDGNKRVKIGAELYEMARKIVLSSIKNKNPGISEEQLNKMLKERMQQ' A
#
# COMPACT_ATOMS: atom_id res chain seq x y z
N MET A 1 27.94 0.34 -5.22
CA MET A 1 26.65 -0.36 -5.07
C MET A 1 26.49 -0.89 -3.64
N ARG A 2 25.86 -0.15 -2.73
CA ARG A 2 25.59 -0.58 -1.34
C ARG A 2 24.29 -1.39 -1.16
N GLY A 3 23.53 -1.61 -2.25
CA GLY A 3 22.22 -2.31 -2.21
C GLY A 3 22.29 -3.83 -2.03
N ASN A 4 23.39 -4.48 -2.43
CA ASN A 4 23.34 -5.93 -2.67
C ASN A 4 23.24 -6.80 -1.39
N LYS A 5 23.94 -6.47 -0.29
CA LYS A 5 23.92 -7.32 0.92
C LYS A 5 22.64 -7.17 1.75
N SER A 6 22.14 -5.94 1.92
CA SER A 6 20.95 -5.66 2.72
C SER A 6 19.68 -6.17 2.02
N GLU A 7 19.60 -5.99 0.70
CA GLU A 7 18.52 -6.51 -0.12
C GLU A 7 18.49 -8.04 -0.13
N GLN A 8 19.65 -8.69 -0.29
CA GLN A 8 19.74 -10.15 -0.19
C GLN A 8 19.29 -10.66 1.18
N LYS A 9 19.70 -10.01 2.28
CA LYS A 9 19.26 -10.38 3.62
C LYS A 9 17.76 -10.20 3.79
N TYR A 10 17.20 -9.08 3.33
CA TYR A 10 15.76 -8.82 3.32
C TYR A 10 14.99 -9.90 2.56
N ILE A 11 15.39 -10.20 1.31
CA ILE A 11 14.76 -11.24 0.49
C ILE A 11 14.88 -12.61 1.17
N SER A 12 16.01 -12.93 1.81
CA SER A 12 16.19 -14.20 2.53
C SER A 12 15.21 -14.36 3.70
N ILE A 13 14.92 -13.27 4.42
CA ILE A 13 13.94 -13.25 5.52
C ILE A 13 12.53 -13.45 4.95
N LEU A 14 12.20 -12.74 3.86
CA LEU A 14 10.91 -12.91 3.19
C LEU A 14 10.70 -14.35 2.70
N LYS A 15 11.71 -14.95 2.06
CA LYS A 15 11.62 -16.33 1.55
C LYS A 15 11.43 -17.38 2.66
N LYS A 16 11.95 -17.12 3.87
CA LYS A 16 11.77 -17.99 5.04
C LYS A 16 10.41 -17.81 5.72
N MET A 17 9.66 -16.76 5.40
CA MET A 17 8.32 -16.57 5.94
C MET A 17 7.29 -17.43 5.21
N ASP A 18 6.37 -17.98 5.99
CA ASP A 18 5.18 -18.65 5.49
C ASP A 18 4.42 -17.79 4.47
N GLY A 19 3.87 -18.44 3.45
CA GLY A 19 3.15 -17.78 2.36
C GLY A 19 1.95 -16.97 2.85
N ASN A 20 1.16 -17.53 3.76
CA ASN A 20 -0.03 -16.84 4.30
C ASN A 20 0.38 -15.62 5.10
N LYS A 21 1.48 -15.70 5.86
CA LYS A 21 2.01 -14.56 6.59
C LYS A 21 2.45 -13.42 5.66
N ARG A 22 3.08 -13.74 4.53
CA ARG A 22 3.48 -12.74 3.52
C ARG A 22 2.27 -12.07 2.88
N VAL A 23 1.24 -12.84 2.51
CA VAL A 23 0.00 -12.31 1.95
C VAL A 23 -0.70 -11.40 2.95
N LYS A 24 -0.77 -11.80 4.22
CA LYS A 24 -1.36 -10.98 5.30
C LYS A 24 -0.64 -9.63 5.44
N ILE A 25 0.69 -9.62 5.49
CA ILE A 25 1.47 -8.38 5.56
C ILE A 25 1.20 -7.49 4.34
N GLY A 26 1.18 -8.07 3.13
CA GLY A 26 0.87 -7.33 1.91
C GLY A 26 -0.52 -6.68 1.95
N ALA A 27 -1.53 -7.42 2.42
CA ALA A 27 -2.89 -6.91 2.56
C ALA A 27 -2.99 -5.78 3.59
N GLU A 28 -2.34 -5.93 4.75
CA GLU A 28 -2.31 -4.90 5.80
C GLU A 28 -1.63 -3.61 5.32
N LEU A 29 -0.51 -3.73 4.60
CA LEU A 29 0.18 -2.58 4.01
C LEU A 29 -0.67 -1.88 2.95
N TYR A 30 -1.35 -2.66 2.09
CA TYR A 30 -2.27 -2.12 1.10
C TYR A 30 -3.42 -1.34 1.74
N GLU A 31 -4.07 -1.91 2.76
CA GLU A 31 -5.16 -1.25 3.49
C GLU A 31 -4.71 0.04 4.17
N MET A 32 -3.51 0.05 4.75
CA MET A 32 -2.93 1.26 5.33
C MET A 32 -2.72 2.34 4.28
N ALA A 33 -2.09 2.01 3.15
CA ALA A 33 -1.88 2.94 2.05
C ALA A 33 -3.20 3.50 1.52
N ARG A 34 -4.19 2.63 1.31
CA ARG A 34 -5.54 3.00 0.87
C ARG A 34 -6.20 4.01 1.81
N LYS A 35 -6.10 3.80 3.13
CA LYS A 35 -6.66 4.73 4.15
C LYS A 35 -5.96 6.09 4.14
N ILE A 36 -4.64 6.11 3.97
CA ILE A 36 -3.86 7.36 3.88
C ILE A 36 -4.30 8.16 2.64
N VAL A 37 -4.39 7.50 1.48
CA VAL A 37 -4.83 8.14 0.23
C VAL A 37 -6.25 8.67 0.35
N LEU A 38 -7.18 7.86 0.88
CA LEU A 38 -8.57 8.26 1.08
C LEU A 38 -8.68 9.49 1.99
N SER A 39 -7.93 9.51 3.11
CA SER A 39 -7.90 10.65 4.03
C SER A 39 -7.34 11.90 3.36
N SER A 40 -6.29 11.75 2.54
CA SER A 40 -5.73 12.86 1.77
C SER A 40 -6.73 13.42 0.75
N ILE A 41 -7.49 12.57 0.04
CA ILE A 41 -8.49 13.03 -0.94
C ILE A 41 -9.60 13.79 -0.23
N LYS A 42 -10.16 13.25 0.86
CA LYS A 42 -11.22 13.90 1.64
C LYS A 42 -10.79 15.25 2.21
N ASN A 43 -9.56 15.34 2.73
CA ASN A 43 -9.03 16.59 3.28
C ASN A 43 -8.89 17.68 2.21
N LYS A 44 -8.47 17.30 0.99
CA LYS A 44 -8.33 18.24 -0.13
C LYS A 44 -9.67 18.62 -0.80
N ASN A 45 -10.71 17.81 -0.61
CA ASN A 45 -12.01 17.99 -1.26
C ASN A 45 -13.15 17.82 -0.22
N PRO A 46 -13.40 18.83 0.63
CA PRO A 46 -14.52 18.79 1.57
C PRO A 46 -15.85 18.58 0.85
N GLY A 47 -16.68 17.66 1.34
CA GLY A 47 -18.00 17.38 0.75
C GLY A 47 -17.98 16.57 -0.56
N ILE A 48 -16.83 16.01 -0.94
CA ILE A 48 -16.73 15.12 -2.11
C ILE A 48 -17.75 13.98 -2.05
N SER A 49 -18.39 13.69 -3.19
CA SER A 49 -19.32 12.56 -3.29
C SER A 49 -18.57 11.23 -3.22
N GLU A 50 -19.27 10.18 -2.82
CA GLU A 50 -18.67 8.85 -2.73
C GLU A 50 -18.20 8.32 -4.10
N GLU A 51 -18.96 8.62 -5.16
CA GLU A 51 -18.61 8.25 -6.53
C GLU A 51 -17.30 8.92 -6.99
N GLN A 52 -17.16 10.22 -6.74
CA GLN A 52 -15.96 10.98 -7.05
C GLN A 52 -14.76 10.51 -6.22
N LEU A 53 -14.98 10.26 -4.94
CA LEU A 53 -13.95 9.72 -4.04
C LEU A 53 -13.43 8.37 -4.54
N ASN A 54 -14.33 7.46 -4.94
CA ASN A 54 -13.96 6.14 -5.44
C ASN A 54 -13.20 6.24 -6.77
N LYS A 55 -13.62 7.13 -7.67
CA LYS A 55 -12.90 7.40 -8.93
C LYS A 55 -11.46 7.88 -8.65
N MET A 56 -11.29 8.89 -7.80
CA MET A 56 -9.96 9.44 -7.48
C MET A 56 -9.08 8.44 -6.72
N LEU A 57 -9.68 7.63 -5.84
CA LEU A 57 -8.96 6.59 -5.11
C LEU A 57 -8.42 5.53 -6.09
N LYS A 58 -9.23 5.10 -7.06
CA LYS A 58 -8.82 4.14 -8.09
C LYS A 58 -7.68 4.70 -8.95
N GLU A 59 -7.80 5.94 -9.40
CA GLU A 59 -6.76 6.61 -10.20
C GLU A 59 -5.42 6.68 -9.47
N ARG A 60 -5.41 6.92 -8.15
CA ARG A 60 -4.18 7.00 -7.36
C ARG A 60 -3.56 5.66 -6.98
N MET A 61 -4.38 4.62 -6.80
CA MET A 61 -3.89 3.29 -6.42
C MET A 61 -3.48 2.42 -7.61
N GLN A 62 -3.77 2.86 -8.85
CA GLN A 62 -3.39 2.18 -10.10
C GLN A 62 -2.12 2.76 -10.77
N GLN A 63 -1.57 3.84 -10.23
CA GLN A 63 -0.27 4.41 -10.63
C GLN A 63 0.87 3.67 -9.96
#